data_AF-A0AAU8G6L7-F1
#
_entry.id   AF-A0AAU8G6L7-F1
#
_cell.length_a   1.000
_cell.length_b   1.000
_cell.length_c   1.000
_cell.angle_alpha   90.00
_cell.angle_beta   90.00
_cell.angle_gamma   90.00
#
_symmetry.space_group_name_H-M   'P 1'
#
loop_
_entity.id
_entity.type
_entity.pdbx_description
1 polymer ?
#
loop_
_entity_poly.entity_id
_entity_poly.type
_entity_poly.pdbx_seq_one_letter_code
_entity_poly.pdbx_strand_id
1 'polypeptide(L)'
;MRARRWAALSAVVLSAAAMGGCSAGGGASAGEVEAAPSGAAAQADSPGVAPEGGAPDDADLCTAFGDVLTIVENADVALADGRMDAQEHDGWYRLATRVLDRLPSGGDSAVQTAIGELQAAAPVASGASAEPTGVRSAEWDAAASDLGDACDAVGAPLTIAMFTGG
;
A
#
# COMPACT_ATOMS: atom_id res chain seq x y z
N MET A 1 -33.28 41.18 -12.53
CA MET A 1 -34.44 40.28 -12.75
C MET A 1 -34.19 39.41 -13.97
N ARG A 2 -33.98 38.10 -13.77
CA ARG A 2 -34.55 36.97 -14.55
C ARG A 2 -33.82 35.69 -14.16
N ALA A 3 -34.46 34.93 -13.28
CA ALA A 3 -34.08 33.59 -12.89
C ALA A 3 -34.35 32.61 -14.04
N ARG A 4 -33.52 31.56 -14.13
CA ARG A 4 -33.92 30.29 -14.75
C ARG A 4 -33.58 29.15 -13.80
N ARG A 5 -34.66 28.51 -13.35
CA ARG A 5 -34.72 27.24 -12.60
C ARG A 5 -34.54 26.06 -13.59
N TRP A 6 -35.01 24.88 -13.20
CA TRP A 6 -35.17 23.63 -13.95
C TRP A 6 -33.94 22.71 -13.90
N ALA A 7 -34.01 21.43 -13.56
CA ALA A 7 -35.01 20.57 -12.92
C ALA A 7 -34.25 19.29 -12.52
N ALA A 8 -34.56 18.72 -11.34
CA ALA A 8 -34.01 17.44 -10.89
C ALA A 8 -34.69 16.28 -11.62
N LEU A 9 -33.92 15.24 -11.98
CA LEU A 9 -34.42 13.92 -12.37
C LEU A 9 -33.60 12.86 -11.66
N SER A 10 -34.20 12.31 -10.60
CA SER A 10 -33.73 11.12 -9.90
C SER A 10 -34.04 9.88 -10.74
N ALA A 11 -33.03 9.04 -10.97
CA ALA A 11 -33.22 7.66 -11.43
C ALA A 11 -32.61 6.72 -10.39
N VAL A 12 -33.48 6.11 -9.58
CA VAL A 12 -33.16 5.01 -8.69
C VAL A 12 -33.22 3.73 -9.52
N VAL A 13 -32.11 3.02 -9.65
CA VAL A 13 -32.09 1.65 -10.19
C VAL A 13 -31.71 0.72 -9.05
N LEU A 14 -32.70 0.00 -8.52
CA LEU A 14 -32.48 -1.22 -7.73
C LEU A 14 -32.05 -2.32 -8.70
N SER A 15 -30.99 -3.05 -8.37
CA SER A 15 -30.69 -4.34 -8.99
C SER A 15 -30.17 -5.33 -7.96
N ALA A 16 -30.71 -6.54 -8.07
CA ALA A 16 -30.86 -7.54 -7.03
C ALA A 16 -29.58 -8.32 -6.72
N ALA A 17 -29.45 -8.71 -5.45
CA ALA A 17 -28.47 -9.67 -4.97
C ALA A 17 -28.81 -11.09 -5.46
N ALA A 18 -27.82 -11.77 -6.04
CA ALA A 18 -27.86 -13.22 -6.27
C ALA A 18 -26.97 -13.91 -5.22
N MET A 19 -27.60 -14.70 -4.34
CA MET A 19 -26.93 -15.62 -3.43
C MET A 19 -26.47 -16.85 -4.23
N GLY A 20 -25.15 -17.05 -4.38
CA GLY A 20 -24.55 -18.29 -4.86
C GLY A 20 -24.11 -19.16 -3.68
N GLY A 21 -24.82 -20.25 -3.44
CA GLY A 21 -24.61 -21.17 -2.32
C GLY A 21 -23.50 -22.21 -2.54
N CYS A 22 -23.04 -22.75 -1.41
CA CYS A 22 -22.08 -23.84 -1.24
C CYS A 22 -22.32 -25.07 -2.11
N SER A 23 -21.23 -25.73 -2.52
CA SER A 23 -21.21 -27.17 -2.77
C SER A 23 -19.95 -27.76 -2.15
N ALA A 24 -20.10 -28.29 -0.94
CA ALA A 24 -19.16 -29.23 -0.36
C ALA A 24 -19.41 -30.60 -0.99
N GLY A 25 -18.45 -31.10 -1.77
CA GLY A 25 -18.46 -32.44 -2.35
C GLY A 25 -17.19 -33.16 -1.96
N GLY A 26 -17.24 -33.90 -0.86
CA GLY A 26 -16.18 -34.80 -0.45
C GLY A 26 -16.03 -35.98 -1.41
N GLY A 27 -14.79 -36.35 -1.68
CA GLY A 27 -14.44 -37.54 -2.46
C GLY A 27 -13.06 -38.00 -2.03
N ALA A 28 -12.99 -38.71 -0.91
CA ALA A 28 -11.83 -39.51 -0.56
C ALA A 28 -11.64 -40.59 -1.63
N SER A 29 -10.43 -40.71 -2.16
CA SER A 29 -9.99 -41.92 -2.85
C SER A 29 -8.57 -42.20 -2.41
N ALA A 30 -8.46 -43.23 -1.56
CA ALA A 30 -7.23 -43.88 -1.22
C ALA A 30 -6.61 -44.46 -2.49
N GLY A 31 -5.36 -44.09 -2.74
CA GLY A 31 -4.50 -44.68 -3.77
C GLY A 31 -3.10 -44.75 -3.19
N GLU A 32 -2.84 -45.85 -2.49
CA GLU A 32 -1.52 -46.27 -2.01
C GLU A 32 -0.62 -46.55 -3.22
N VAL A 33 0.53 -45.88 -3.29
CA VAL A 33 1.66 -46.27 -4.14
C VAL A 33 2.95 -46.09 -3.34
N GLU A 34 3.42 -47.21 -2.81
CA GLU A 34 4.80 -47.71 -2.86
C GLU A 34 5.94 -46.80 -2.39
N ALA A 35 6.51 -47.18 -1.24
CA ALA A 35 7.74 -46.64 -0.69
C ALA A 35 8.99 -47.22 -1.40
N ALA A 36 9.96 -46.34 -1.69
CA ALA A 36 11.36 -46.69 -1.93
C ALA A 36 12.26 -45.46 -1.60
N PRO A 37 13.57 -45.63 -1.34
CA PRO A 37 14.15 -45.72 0.00
C PRO A 37 14.93 -44.47 0.44
N SER A 38 15.22 -44.45 1.75
CA SER A 38 16.10 -43.53 2.46
C SER A 38 17.37 -43.14 1.71
N GLY A 39 17.50 -41.83 1.47
CA GLY A 39 18.77 -41.13 1.32
C GLY A 39 18.81 -40.01 2.35
N ALA A 40 19.34 -40.32 3.53
CA ALA A 40 19.60 -39.35 4.59
C ALA A 40 20.74 -38.41 4.15
N ALA A 41 20.41 -37.21 3.70
CA ALA A 41 21.28 -36.06 3.85
C ALA A 41 20.79 -35.30 5.07
N ALA A 42 21.46 -35.50 6.20
CA ALA A 42 21.26 -34.68 7.39
C ALA A 42 21.57 -33.23 7.01
N GLN A 43 20.54 -32.43 6.76
CA GLN A 43 20.66 -30.98 6.89
C GLN A 43 20.92 -30.73 8.36
N ALA A 44 22.14 -30.32 8.67
CA ALA A 44 22.44 -29.75 9.97
C ALA A 44 21.52 -28.54 10.13
N ASP A 45 20.51 -28.66 11.00
CA ASP A 45 19.84 -27.53 11.62
C ASP A 45 20.93 -26.70 12.32
N SER A 46 21.53 -25.79 11.57
CA SER A 46 22.16 -24.64 12.20
C SER A 46 21.01 -23.94 12.93
N PRO A 47 21.10 -23.66 14.24
CA PRO A 47 20.14 -22.79 14.88
C PRO A 47 20.25 -21.46 14.15
N GLY A 48 19.31 -21.21 13.23
CA GLY A 48 19.13 -19.91 12.63
C GLY A 48 18.88 -18.98 13.78
N VAL A 49 19.84 -18.10 14.04
CA VAL A 49 19.64 -16.95 14.90
C VAL A 49 18.38 -16.28 14.35
N ALA A 50 17.27 -16.36 15.11
CA ALA A 50 16.10 -15.57 14.79
C ALA A 50 16.60 -14.13 14.65
N PRO A 51 16.28 -13.39 13.57
CA PRO A 51 16.67 -12.00 13.48
C PRO A 51 16.18 -11.35 14.77
N GLU A 52 17.11 -10.83 15.57
CA GLU A 52 16.75 -10.07 16.75
C GLU A 52 15.83 -8.96 16.24
N GLY A 53 14.63 -8.87 16.83
CA GLY A 53 13.58 -7.93 16.43
C GLY A 53 14.00 -6.50 16.75
N GLY A 54 15.00 -5.99 16.03
CA GLY A 54 15.42 -4.61 16.03
C GLY A 54 14.49 -3.76 15.17
N ALA A 55 14.51 -2.45 15.39
CA ALA A 55 13.90 -1.52 14.46
C ALA A 55 14.53 -1.68 13.06
N PRO A 56 13.76 -1.49 11.97
CA PRO A 56 14.32 -1.47 10.63
C PRO A 56 15.40 -0.37 10.54
N ASP A 57 16.42 -0.61 9.74
CA ASP A 57 17.43 0.41 9.49
C ASP A 57 16.90 1.49 8.53
N ASP A 58 17.65 2.59 8.39
CA ASP A 58 17.23 3.71 7.54
C ASP A 58 17.09 3.32 6.06
N ALA A 59 17.86 2.34 5.57
CA ALA A 59 17.78 1.89 4.18
C ALA A 59 16.50 1.08 3.92
N ASP A 60 16.09 0.25 4.89
CA ASP A 60 14.80 -0.45 4.86
C ASP A 60 13.63 0.55 4.85
N LEU A 61 13.72 1.61 5.66
CA LEU A 61 12.73 2.68 5.69
C LEU A 61 12.63 3.45 4.36
N CYS A 62 13.77 3.76 3.73
CA CYS A 62 13.81 4.36 2.40
C CYS A 62 13.15 3.48 1.33
N THR A 63 13.43 2.18 1.37
CA THR A 63 12.79 1.21 0.46
C THR A 63 11.27 1.19 0.68
N ALA A 64 10.82 1.12 1.94
CA ALA A 64 9.40 1.10 2.28
C ALA A 64 8.67 2.40 1.89
N PHE A 65 9.33 3.56 1.95
CA PHE A 65 8.76 4.79 1.42
C PHE A 65 8.73 4.82 -0.12
N GLY A 66 9.70 4.19 -0.79
CA GLY A 66 9.65 3.94 -2.23
C GLY A 66 8.39 3.18 -2.67
N ASP A 67 7.91 2.25 -1.85
CA ASP A 67 6.62 1.56 -2.08
C ASP A 67 5.43 2.52 -1.94
N VAL A 68 5.47 3.45 -0.98
CA VAL A 68 4.45 4.50 -0.84
C VAL A 68 4.42 5.38 -2.09
N LEU A 69 5.57 5.84 -2.58
CA LEU A 69 5.66 6.62 -3.81
C LEU A 69 5.16 5.82 -5.02
N THR A 70 5.53 4.55 -5.11
CA THR A 70 5.05 3.65 -6.16
C THR A 70 3.53 3.60 -6.19
N ILE A 71 2.86 3.49 -5.04
CA ILE A 71 1.39 3.50 -4.98
C ILE A 71 0.83 4.84 -5.47
N VAL A 72 1.34 5.96 -4.96
CA VAL A 72 0.83 7.30 -5.26
C VAL A 72 1.02 7.65 -6.74
N GLU A 73 2.23 7.44 -7.28
CA GLU A 73 2.55 7.76 -8.68
C GLU A 73 1.73 6.93 -9.67
N ASN A 74 1.54 5.62 -9.40
CA ASN A 74 0.73 4.79 -10.28
C ASN A 74 -0.75 5.14 -10.22
N ALA A 75 -1.28 5.53 -9.04
CA ALA A 75 -2.64 6.03 -8.91
C ALA A 75 -2.84 7.32 -9.72
N ASP A 76 -1.90 8.26 -9.61
CA ASP A 76 -1.96 9.54 -10.33
C ASP A 76 -1.91 9.35 -11.84
N VAL A 77 -0.98 8.52 -12.33
CA VAL A 77 -0.88 8.21 -13.75
C VAL A 77 -2.11 7.45 -14.25
N ALA A 78 -2.64 6.49 -13.49
CA ALA A 78 -3.83 5.74 -13.89
C ALA A 78 -5.08 6.63 -13.96
N LEU A 79 -5.26 7.57 -13.03
CA LEU A 79 -6.34 8.55 -13.08
C LEU A 79 -6.17 9.48 -14.28
N ALA A 80 -4.96 9.99 -14.52
CA ALA A 80 -4.64 10.87 -15.65
C ALA A 80 -4.87 10.19 -17.01
N ASP A 81 -4.58 8.89 -17.11
CA ASP A 81 -4.81 8.06 -18.30
C ASP A 81 -6.29 7.65 -18.49
N GLY A 82 -7.17 7.94 -17.51
CA GLY A 82 -8.56 7.49 -17.51
C GLY A 82 -8.75 5.98 -17.30
N ARG A 83 -7.74 5.30 -16.73
CA ARG A 83 -7.78 3.87 -16.37
C ARG A 83 -8.35 3.61 -14.99
N MET A 84 -8.43 4.65 -14.16
CA MET A 84 -8.89 4.64 -12.78
C MET A 84 -9.89 5.77 -12.59
N ASP A 85 -10.98 5.52 -11.85
CA ASP A 85 -11.90 6.60 -11.46
C ASP A 85 -11.44 7.30 -10.16
N ALA A 86 -12.05 8.45 -9.83
CA ALA A 86 -11.65 9.22 -8.65
C ALA A 86 -11.85 8.46 -7.33
N GLN A 87 -12.88 7.60 -7.22
CA GLN A 87 -13.11 6.83 -6.00
C GLN A 87 -12.04 5.75 -5.82
N GLU A 88 -11.65 5.10 -6.90
CA GLU A 88 -10.56 4.13 -6.90
C GLU A 88 -9.23 4.82 -6.54
N HIS A 89 -8.95 5.99 -7.14
CA HIS A 89 -7.78 6.82 -6.82
C HIS A 89 -7.70 7.18 -5.32
N ASP A 90 -8.81 7.65 -4.73
CA ASP A 90 -8.89 7.90 -3.28
C ASP A 90 -8.67 6.63 -2.45
N GLY A 91 -9.07 5.47 -2.96
CA GLY A 91 -8.78 4.17 -2.37
C GLY A 91 -7.29 3.87 -2.31
N TRP A 92 -6.56 4.15 -3.39
CA TRP A 92 -5.11 3.99 -3.47
C TRP A 92 -4.37 4.98 -2.57
N TYR A 93 -4.80 6.24 -2.49
CA TYR A 93 -4.24 7.22 -1.56
C TYR A 93 -4.45 6.82 -0.10
N ARG A 94 -5.60 6.23 0.25
CA ARG A 94 -5.81 5.64 1.59
C ARG A 94 -4.97 4.40 1.86
N LEU A 95 -4.62 3.63 0.83
CA LEU A 95 -3.66 2.54 0.98
C LEU A 95 -2.27 3.11 1.26
N ALA A 96 -1.81 4.08 0.46
CA ALA A 96 -0.51 4.74 0.63
C ALA A 96 -0.33 5.34 2.03
N THR A 97 -1.30 6.14 2.50
CA THR A 97 -1.22 6.75 3.84
C THR A 97 -1.22 5.71 4.96
N ARG A 98 -1.94 4.59 4.82
CA ARG A 98 -1.86 3.48 5.79
C ARG A 98 -0.52 2.75 5.75
N VAL A 99 0.14 2.66 4.60
CA VAL A 99 1.49 2.09 4.51
C VAL A 99 2.48 3.03 5.19
N LEU A 100 2.42 4.32 4.87
CA LEU A 100 3.23 5.38 5.47
C LEU A 100 3.09 5.44 7.00
N ASP A 101 1.87 5.37 7.53
CA ASP A 101 1.58 5.41 8.97
C ASP A 101 2.17 4.25 9.77
N ARG A 102 2.49 3.12 9.11
CA ARG A 102 3.15 1.98 9.76
C ARG A 102 4.66 2.11 9.82
N LEU A 103 5.25 3.07 9.10
CA LEU A 103 6.68 3.28 9.13
C LEU A 103 7.10 3.91 10.47
N PRO A 104 8.13 3.39 11.13
CA PRO A 104 8.73 4.03 12.30
C PRO A 104 9.18 5.46 12.02
N SER A 105 8.73 6.41 12.85
CA SER A 105 9.09 7.84 12.79
C SER A 105 9.65 8.40 14.10
N GLY A 106 9.71 7.58 15.16
CA GLY A 106 10.07 8.01 16.51
C GLY A 106 11.56 7.94 16.86
N GLY A 107 12.45 7.75 15.88
CA GLY A 107 13.89 7.68 16.09
C GLY A 107 14.63 8.97 15.73
N ASP A 108 15.96 8.93 15.92
CA ASP A 108 16.82 10.12 15.82
C ASP A 108 17.44 10.34 14.41
N SER A 109 17.10 9.52 13.43
CA SER A 109 17.64 9.66 12.06
C SER A 109 16.88 10.71 11.24
N ALA A 110 17.56 11.29 10.24
CA ALA A 110 16.94 12.20 9.28
C ALA A 110 15.81 11.51 8.50
N VAL A 111 15.99 10.22 8.17
CA VAL A 111 14.98 9.38 7.52
C VAL A 111 13.72 9.27 8.39
N GLN A 112 13.85 8.90 9.67
CA GLN A 112 12.70 8.78 10.58
C GLN A 112 12.02 10.12 10.85
N THR A 113 12.79 11.21 10.94
CA THR A 113 12.27 12.57 11.08
C THR A 113 11.39 12.95 9.89
N ALA A 114 11.89 12.78 8.66
CA ALA A 114 11.14 13.09 7.45
C ALA A 114 9.91 12.18 7.27
N ILE A 115 9.99 10.91 7.68
CA ILE A 115 8.80 10.02 7.74
C ILE A 115 7.74 10.58 8.69
N GLY A 116 8.14 11.09 9.87
CA GLY A 116 7.21 11.73 10.80
C GLY A 116 6.53 12.97 10.22
N GLU A 117 7.28 13.77 9.47
CA GLU A 117 6.75 14.95 8.77
C GLU A 117 5.76 14.56 7.66
N LEU A 118 6.07 13.51 6.89
CA LEU A 118 5.16 12.93 5.90
C LEU A 118 3.86 12.41 6.54
N GLN A 119 3.97 11.71 7.67
CA GLN A 119 2.80 11.23 8.43
C GLN A 119 1.92 12.39 8.94
N ALA A 120 2.55 13.50 9.34
CA ALA A 120 1.84 14.70 9.75
C ALA A 120 1.18 15.44 8.57
N ALA A 121 1.85 15.50 7.42
CA ALA A 121 1.36 16.13 6.21
C ALA A 121 0.18 15.37 5.58
N ALA A 122 0.23 14.03 5.60
CA ALA A 122 -0.78 13.15 5.02
C ALA A 122 -1.33 12.15 6.05
N PRO A 123 -2.13 12.61 7.03
CA PRO A 123 -2.64 11.75 8.09
C PRO A 123 -3.61 10.69 7.54
N VAL A 124 -3.65 9.53 8.20
CA VAL A 124 -4.59 8.47 7.82
C VAL A 124 -6.03 8.95 7.97
N ALA A 125 -6.78 8.85 6.87
CA ALA A 125 -8.21 9.14 6.85
C ALA A 125 -8.96 8.19 7.80
N SER A 126 -9.70 8.74 8.77
CA SER A 126 -10.41 7.95 9.78
C SER A 126 -11.83 7.60 9.31
N GLY A 127 -12.07 6.32 9.06
CA GLY A 127 -13.37 5.78 8.63
C GLY A 127 -13.40 5.37 7.16
N ALA A 128 -14.28 4.44 6.82
CA ALA A 128 -14.31 3.80 5.49
C ALA A 128 -14.64 4.76 4.32
N SER A 129 -15.23 5.91 4.63
CA SER A 129 -15.66 6.92 3.65
C SER A 129 -14.92 8.25 3.77
N ALA A 130 -13.90 8.33 4.63
CA ALA A 130 -13.10 9.55 4.75
C ALA A 130 -12.20 9.69 3.53
N GLU A 131 -12.18 10.88 2.93
CA GLU A 131 -11.29 11.21 1.82
C GLU A 131 -9.85 11.34 2.34
N PRO A 132 -8.84 10.83 1.61
CA PRO A 132 -7.45 11.07 1.94
C PRO A 132 -7.13 12.56 1.77
N THR A 133 -6.37 13.13 2.71
CA THR A 133 -5.96 14.54 2.66
C THR A 133 -4.44 14.66 2.73
N GLY A 134 -3.89 15.68 2.08
CA GLY A 134 -2.49 16.07 2.25
C GLY A 134 -1.47 15.34 1.36
N VAL A 135 -1.80 14.18 0.80
CA VAL A 135 -0.98 13.57 -0.26
C VAL A 135 -0.87 14.55 -1.44
N ARG A 136 0.33 14.81 -1.94
CA ARG A 136 0.66 15.85 -2.95
C ARG A 136 0.39 17.30 -2.51
N SER A 137 0.25 17.58 -1.21
CA SER A 137 0.30 18.96 -0.74
C SER A 137 1.74 19.48 -0.79
N ALA A 138 1.91 20.80 -0.67
CA ALA A 138 3.24 21.41 -0.63
C ALA A 138 4.07 20.89 0.57
N GLU A 139 3.42 20.61 1.70
CA GLU A 139 4.06 20.04 2.89
C GLU A 139 4.50 18.59 2.64
N TRP A 140 3.68 17.78 1.97
CA TRP A 140 4.04 16.42 1.61
C TRP A 140 5.18 16.38 0.60
N ASP A 141 5.15 17.23 -0.44
CA ASP A 141 6.20 17.31 -1.45
C ASP A 141 7.55 17.75 -0.83
N ALA A 142 7.52 18.72 0.09
CA ALA A 142 8.71 19.16 0.81
C ALA A 142 9.31 18.03 1.66
N ALA A 143 8.49 17.37 2.48
CA ALA A 143 8.95 16.27 3.33
C ALA A 143 9.42 15.04 2.51
N ALA A 144 8.79 14.78 1.36
CA ALA A 144 9.24 13.74 0.42
C ALA A 144 10.61 14.07 -0.20
N SER A 145 10.87 15.35 -0.50
CA SER A 145 12.19 15.81 -0.96
C SER A 145 13.24 15.66 0.14
N ASP A 146 12.94 16.09 1.37
CA ASP A 146 13.85 15.96 2.51
C ASP A 146 14.17 14.49 2.81
N LEU A 147 13.18 13.60 2.71
CA LEU A 147 13.39 12.17 2.82
C LEU A 147 14.27 11.63 1.68
N GLY A 148 14.08 12.11 0.44
CA GLY A 148 14.95 11.77 -0.69
C GLY A 148 16.42 12.09 -0.41
N ASP A 149 16.71 13.30 0.06
CA ASP A 149 18.06 13.72 0.43
C ASP A 149 18.64 12.87 1.57
N ALA A 150 17.82 12.55 2.58
CA ALA A 150 18.23 11.67 3.69
C ALA A 150 18.55 10.24 3.23
N CYS A 151 17.74 9.72 2.31
CA CYS A 151 17.91 8.40 1.72
C CYS A 151 19.15 8.31 0.82
N ASP A 152 19.45 9.35 0.05
CA ASP A 152 20.69 9.47 -0.71
C ASP A 152 21.92 9.48 0.21
N ALA A 153 21.85 10.18 1.35
CA ALA A 153 22.95 10.27 2.30
C ALA A 153 23.32 8.91 2.95
N VAL A 154 22.36 7.99 3.07
CA VAL A 154 22.59 6.62 3.57
C VAL A 154 22.83 5.61 2.45
N GLY A 155 22.89 6.05 1.19
CA GLY A 155 23.17 5.20 0.03
C GLY A 155 21.99 4.32 -0.39
N ALA A 156 20.77 4.69 -0.02
CA ALA A 156 19.53 3.99 -0.34
C ALA A 156 18.54 4.93 -1.08
N PRO A 157 18.89 5.41 -2.29
CA PRO A 157 18.05 6.36 -3.04
C PRO A 157 16.63 5.84 -3.23
N LEU A 158 15.66 6.74 -3.15
CA LEU A 158 14.25 6.39 -3.35
C LEU A 158 14.01 5.85 -4.78
N THR A 159 13.31 4.73 -4.88
CA THR A 159 12.94 4.12 -6.16
C THR A 159 11.43 4.05 -6.31
N ILE A 160 10.96 4.31 -7.53
CA ILE A 160 9.54 4.24 -7.90
C ILE A 160 9.39 3.22 -9.02
N ALA A 161 8.51 2.23 -8.83
CA ALA A 161 8.22 1.22 -9.84
C ALA A 161 6.94 1.60 -10.61
N MET A 162 7.07 2.06 -11.84
CA MET A 162 5.92 2.41 -12.69
C MET A 162 5.36 1.17 -13.42
N PHE A 163 4.04 1.02 -13.46
CA PHE A 163 3.35 -0.03 -14.20
C PHE A 163 2.00 0.45 -14.76
N THR A 164 1.54 -0.23 -15.82
CA THR A 164 0.31 0.15 -16.55
C THR A 164 -0.88 -0.79 -16.30
N GLY A 165 -0.84 -1.62 -15.25
CA GLY A 165 -1.89 -2.61 -14.92
C GLY A 165 -2.61 -2.30 -13.60
N GLY A 166 -3.91 -2.60 -13.53
CA GLY A 166 -4.76 -2.53 -12.34
C GLY A 166 -5.42 -3.87 -12.06
#